data_AF-A0AAD5B9G9-F1
#
_entry.id   AF-A0AAD5B9G9-F1
#
_cell.length_a   1.000
_cell.length_b   1.000
_cell.length_c   1.000
_cell.angle_alpha   90.00
_cell.angle_beta   90.00
_cell.angle_gamma   90.00
#
_symmetry.space_group_name_H-M   'P 1'
#
loop_
_entity.id
_entity.type
_entity.pdbx_description
1 polymer ?
#
loop_
_entity_poly.entity_id
_entity_poly.type
_entity_poly.pdbx_seq_one_letter_code
_entity_poly.pdbx_strand_id
1 'polypeptide(L)'
;LTCPPNSHYNPCMSPCQPSCNPPPPSQCTGPCSEGCVCNPGYLLSGDKCVKADTCGCKYNGQYYQSGDKFYTKDCELLCKCDPPFVTCNAAECPPMQQCGVQGGEIGCYPV
;
A
#
# COMPACT_ATOMS: atom_id res chain seq x y z
N LEU A 1 7.46 -28.52 3.46
CA LEU A 1 6.73 -27.29 3.05
C LEU A 1 7.41 -26.72 1.81
N THR A 2 6.70 -26.47 0.72
CA THR A 2 7.26 -25.79 -0.46
C THR A 2 6.84 -24.32 -0.40
N CYS A 3 7.81 -23.41 -0.29
CA CYS A 3 7.55 -21.99 -0.16
C CYS A 3 7.41 -21.28 -1.52
N PRO A 4 6.60 -20.22 -1.63
CA PRO A 4 6.46 -19.45 -2.86
C PRO A 4 7.76 -18.73 -3.24
N PRO A 5 7.87 -18.23 -4.49
CA PRO A 5 9.04 -17.46 -4.91
C PRO A 5 9.36 -16.30 -3.95
N ASN A 6 10.66 -16.03 -3.78
CA ASN A 6 11.18 -14.98 -2.88
C ASN A 6 10.84 -15.18 -1.39
N SER A 7 10.63 -16.42 -0.97
CA SER A 7 10.43 -16.77 0.44
C SER A 7 11.21 -18.04 0.81
N HIS A 8 11.41 -18.26 2.10
CA HIS A 8 12.06 -19.45 2.63
C HIS A 8 11.29 -20.01 3.81
N TYR A 9 11.48 -21.31 4.04
CA TYR A 9 10.91 -22.00 5.19
C TYR A 9 11.56 -21.54 6.49
N ASN A 10 10.74 -21.29 7.51
CA ASN A 10 11.18 -20.97 8.85
C ASN A 10 10.33 -21.74 9.89
N PRO A 11 10.94 -22.57 10.75
CA PRO A 11 10.23 -23.34 11.77
C PRO A 11 9.68 -22.48 12.93
N CYS A 12 10.14 -21.24 13.07
CA CYS A 12 9.70 -20.29 14.10
C CYS A 12 9.56 -18.89 13.50
N MET A 13 8.58 -18.73 12.61
CA MET A 13 8.17 -17.44 12.06
C MET A 13 7.46 -16.60 13.12
N SER A 14 7.86 -15.32 13.22
CA SER A 14 7.14 -14.30 14.00
C SER A 14 5.66 -14.21 13.57
N PRO A 15 4.71 -14.08 14.51
CA PRO A 15 3.28 -13.95 14.18
C PRO A 15 2.97 -12.82 13.18
N CYS A 16 3.84 -11.81 13.11
CA CYS A 16 3.86 -10.84 12.03
C CYS A 16 5.18 -10.89 11.27
N GLN A 17 5.10 -11.22 10.00
CA GLN A 17 6.17 -11.00 9.04
C GLN A 17 6.04 -9.60 8.39
N PRO A 18 7.15 -9.00 7.92
CA PRO A 18 7.10 -7.75 7.16
C PRO A 18 6.17 -7.87 5.94
N SER A 19 5.25 -6.92 5.79
CA SER A 19 4.26 -6.90 4.71
C SER A 19 4.04 -5.47 4.21
N CYS A 20 3.46 -5.33 3.01
CA CYS A 20 3.13 -4.01 2.45
C CYS A 20 2.05 -3.26 3.27
N ASN A 21 1.26 -3.99 4.06
CA ASN A 21 0.25 -3.43 4.98
C ASN A 21 0.30 -4.19 6.30
N PRO A 22 1.30 -3.90 7.17
CA PRO A 22 1.48 -4.64 8.40
C PRO A 22 0.30 -4.39 9.35
N PRO A 23 -0.16 -5.44 10.06
CA PRO A 23 -1.15 -5.26 11.11
C PRO A 23 -0.56 -4.44 12.28
N PRO A 24 -1.42 -3.85 13.14
CA PRO A 24 -0.96 -3.09 14.28
C PRO A 24 -0.11 -3.97 15.23
N PRO A 25 0.91 -3.41 15.92
CA PRO A 25 1.83 -4.18 16.76
C PRO A 25 1.15 -5.03 17.84
N SER A 26 -0.02 -4.59 18.33
CA SER A 26 -0.82 -5.33 19.31
C SER A 26 -1.32 -6.68 18.79
N GLN A 27 -1.51 -6.84 17.48
CA GLN A 27 -1.91 -8.10 16.85
C GLN A 27 -0.70 -9.00 16.53
N CYS A 28 0.52 -8.50 16.71
CA CYS A 28 1.77 -9.23 16.49
C CYS A 28 2.29 -9.91 17.75
N THR A 29 1.43 -10.07 18.76
CA THR A 29 1.77 -10.69 20.04
C THR A 29 1.33 -12.15 20.01
N GLY A 30 2.27 -13.09 20.10
CA GLY A 30 1.93 -14.51 20.08
C GLY A 30 3.16 -15.41 19.96
N PRO A 31 3.00 -16.73 20.15
CA PRO A 31 4.06 -17.69 19.90
C PRO A 31 4.43 -17.67 18.41
N CYS A 32 5.69 -17.96 18.09
CA CYS A 32 6.07 -18.19 16.71
C CYS A 32 5.40 -19.46 16.17
N SER A 33 5.26 -19.54 14.86
CA SER A 33 4.68 -20.70 14.17
C SER A 33 5.55 -21.11 12.99
N GLU A 34 5.45 -22.37 12.57
CA GLU A 34 6.15 -22.85 11.39
C GLU A 34 5.49 -22.32 10.10
N GLY A 35 6.28 -21.77 9.17
CA GLY A 35 5.74 -21.21 7.92
C GLY A 35 6.79 -20.70 6.93
N CYS A 36 6.35 -20.02 5.87
CA CYS A 36 7.22 -19.42 4.84
C CYS A 36 7.34 -17.90 5.02
N VAL A 37 8.54 -17.40 5.26
CA VAL A 37 8.84 -15.97 5.43
C VAL A 37 9.42 -15.38 4.15
N CYS A 38 9.05 -14.14 3.82
CA CYS A 38 9.69 -13.43 2.71
C CYS A 38 11.19 -13.25 2.94
N ASN A 39 11.96 -13.36 1.86
CA ASN A 39 13.40 -13.13 1.88
C ASN A 39 13.71 -11.65 2.17
N PRO A 40 14.90 -11.32 2.69
CA PRO A 40 15.32 -9.93 2.89
C PRO A 40 15.15 -9.09 1.62
N GLY A 41 14.57 -7.89 1.75
CA GLY A 41 14.22 -7.01 0.62
C GLY A 41 12.85 -7.27 -0.01
N TYR A 42 12.14 -8.30 0.43
CA TYR A 42 10.78 -8.61 0.02
C TYR A 42 9.79 -8.45 1.17
N LEU A 43 8.60 -7.95 0.85
CA LEU A 43 7.48 -7.77 1.77
C LEU A 43 6.31 -8.65 1.31
N LEU A 44 5.58 -9.21 2.28
CA LEU A 44 4.36 -9.96 2.00
C LEU A 44 3.27 -9.02 1.48
N SER A 45 2.69 -9.35 0.33
CA SER A 45 1.52 -8.69 -0.25
C SER A 45 0.52 -9.76 -0.67
N GLY A 46 -0.54 -9.92 0.11
CA GLY A 46 -1.46 -11.06 -0.03
C GLY A 46 -0.74 -12.38 0.23
N ASP A 47 -0.66 -13.23 -0.80
CA ASP A 47 0.00 -14.55 -0.81
C ASP A 47 1.43 -14.54 -1.37
N LYS A 48 1.96 -13.37 -1.76
CA LYS A 48 3.22 -13.25 -2.50
C LYS A 48 4.25 -12.37 -1.79
N CYS A 49 5.52 -12.69 -1.98
CA CYS A 49 6.63 -11.85 -1.57
C CYS A 49 7.07 -10.95 -2.73
N VAL A 50 6.81 -9.66 -2.61
CA VAL A 50 7.10 -8.63 -3.61
C VAL A 50 8.21 -7.71 -3.12
N LYS A 51 8.92 -7.01 -4.01
CA LYS A 51 9.96 -6.06 -3.58
C LYS A 51 9.33 -4.92 -2.79
N ALA A 52 10.02 -4.41 -1.79
CA ALA A 52 9.52 -3.28 -1.00
C ALA A 52 9.06 -2.09 -1.87
N ASP A 53 9.82 -1.77 -2.93
CA ASP A 53 9.52 -0.66 -3.85
C ASP A 53 8.29 -0.92 -4.75
N THR A 54 7.80 -2.15 -4.78
CA THR A 54 6.56 -2.54 -5.49
C THR A 54 5.35 -2.59 -4.57
N CYS A 55 5.53 -2.37 -3.26
CA CYS A 55 4.40 -2.13 -2.37
C CYS A 55 3.67 -0.85 -2.76
N GLY A 56 2.44 -0.72 -2.30
CA GLY A 56 1.68 0.51 -2.36
C GLY A 56 1.92 1.40 -1.13
N CYS A 57 1.18 2.49 -1.08
CA CYS A 57 1.19 3.46 0.00
C CYS A 57 -0.15 3.45 0.71
N LYS A 58 -0.15 3.78 2.00
CA LYS A 58 -1.38 3.97 2.77
C LYS A 58 -1.57 5.45 3.05
N TYR A 59 -2.73 5.98 2.66
CA TYR A 59 -3.09 7.37 2.89
C TYR A 59 -4.54 7.46 3.36
N ASN A 60 -4.77 8.11 4.51
CA ASN A 60 -6.08 8.23 5.17
C ASN A 60 -6.85 6.90 5.30
N GLY A 61 -6.14 5.81 5.56
CA GLY A 61 -6.74 4.47 5.73
C GLY A 61 -6.97 3.70 4.42
N GLN A 62 -6.83 4.34 3.26
CA GLN A 62 -6.92 3.71 1.94
C GLN A 62 -5.54 3.30 1.43
N TYR A 63 -5.49 2.19 0.67
CA TYR A 63 -4.28 1.69 0.03
C TYR A 63 -4.26 2.11 -1.44
N TYR A 64 -3.10 2.59 -1.90
CA TYR A 64 -2.84 3.03 -3.27
C TYR A 64 -1.66 2.25 -3.82
N GLN A 65 -1.74 1.74 -5.04
CA GLN A 65 -0.64 1.04 -5.69
C GLN A 65 0.51 2.00 -6.03
N SER A 66 1.71 1.45 -6.22
CA SER A 66 2.88 2.22 -6.66
C SER A 66 2.57 2.97 -7.96
N GLY A 67 2.75 4.29 -7.94
CA GLY A 67 2.47 5.16 -9.09
C GLY A 67 1.04 5.68 -9.18
N ASP A 68 0.10 5.20 -8.36
CA ASP A 68 -1.27 5.71 -8.33
C ASP A 68 -1.28 7.21 -8.02
N LYS A 69 -2.18 7.93 -8.70
CA LYS A 69 -2.43 9.34 -8.49
C LYS A 69 -3.88 9.53 -8.06
N PHE A 70 -4.09 10.37 -7.06
CA PHE A 70 -5.43 10.63 -6.54
C PHE A 70 -5.53 12.07 -6.03
N TYR A 71 -6.70 12.67 -6.22
CA TYR A 71 -6.99 13.98 -5.64
C TYR A 71 -7.41 13.82 -4.19
N THR A 72 -7.09 14.83 -3.38
CA THR A 72 -7.59 14.94 -2.01
C THR A 72 -8.18 16.33 -1.80
N LYS A 73 -9.12 16.44 -0.85
CA LYS A 73 -9.63 17.69 -0.27
C LYS A 73 -9.98 18.76 -1.31
N ASP A 74 -11.20 18.72 -1.85
CA ASP A 74 -11.69 19.68 -2.86
C ASP A 74 -10.78 19.86 -4.09
N CYS A 75 -10.04 18.79 -4.43
CA CYS A 75 -9.07 18.76 -5.52
C CYS A 75 -7.91 19.77 -5.40
N GLU A 76 -7.68 20.30 -4.20
CA GLU A 76 -6.57 21.23 -3.90
C GLU A 76 -5.20 20.55 -3.95
N LEU A 77 -5.17 19.23 -3.80
CA LEU A 77 -3.94 18.43 -3.76
C LEU A 77 -4.05 17.23 -4.68
N LEU A 78 -3.06 17.09 -5.57
CA LEU A 78 -2.83 15.87 -6.32
C LEU A 78 -1.71 15.08 -5.65
N CYS A 79 -2.06 13.92 -5.11
CA CYS A 79 -1.17 13.01 -4.45
C CYS A 79 -0.73 11.90 -5.39
N LYS A 80 0.51 11.44 -5.23
CA LYS A 80 1.06 10.26 -5.90
C LYS A 80 1.64 9.31 -4.85
N CYS A 81 1.37 8.02 -4.99
CA CYS A 81 2.06 7.00 -4.23
C CYS A 81 3.45 6.75 -4.83
N ASP A 82 4.49 7.18 -4.09
CA ASP A 82 5.89 6.87 -4.34
C ASP A 82 6.39 6.04 -3.15
N PRO A 83 6.21 4.70 -3.18
CA PRO A 83 6.35 3.84 -2.02
C PRO A 83 7.68 4.05 -1.27
N PRO A 84 7.66 4.06 0.07
CA PRO A 84 6.50 3.81 0.94
C PRO A 84 5.66 5.07 1.25
N PHE A 85 5.95 6.20 0.61
CA PHE A 85 5.37 7.49 0.97
C PHE A 85 4.37 8.00 -0.06
N VAL A 86 3.48 8.88 0.37
CA VAL A 86 2.62 9.65 -0.53
C VAL A 86 3.15 11.07 -0.63
N THR A 87 3.41 11.50 -1.86
CA THR A 87 3.82 12.87 -2.17
C THR A 87 2.63 13.63 -2.73
N CYS A 88 2.24 14.72 -2.08
CA CYS A 88 1.13 15.57 -2.51
C CYS A 88 1.64 16.95 -2.92
N ASN A 89 1.12 17.47 -4.02
CA ASN A 89 1.42 18.82 -4.50
C ASN A 89 0.13 19.59 -4.70
N ALA A 90 0.18 20.92 -4.53
CA ALA A 90 -0.93 21.79 -4.87
C ALA A 90 -1.35 21.56 -6.32
N ALA A 91 -2.65 21.40 -6.53
CA ALA A 91 -3.24 21.15 -7.83
C ALA A 91 -4.58 21.88 -7.94
N GLU A 92 -4.97 22.15 -9.17
CA GLU A 92 -6.29 22.68 -9.51
C GLU A 92 -6.85 21.83 -10.64
N CYS A 93 -8.17 21.78 -10.77
CA CYS A 93 -8.78 21.08 -11.88
C CYS A 93 -8.45 21.75 -13.21
N PRO A 94 -8.18 20.98 -14.28
CA PRO A 94 -8.02 21.53 -15.61
C PRO A 94 -9.24 22.36 -16.05
N PRO A 95 -9.09 23.27 -17.03
CA PRO A 95 -10.21 23.99 -17.61
C PRO A 95 -11.32 23.02 -18.08
N MET A 96 -12.57 23.43 -17.93
CA MET A 96 -13.77 22.61 -18.24
C MET A 96 -13.93 21.36 -17.36
N GLN A 97 -13.26 21.29 -16.22
CA GLN A 97 -13.53 20.28 -15.20
C GLN A 97 -13.85 20.95 -13.87
N GLN A 98 -14.72 20.31 -13.09
CA GLN A 98 -15.04 20.72 -11.73
C GLN A 98 -14.70 19.60 -10.76
N CYS A 99 -14.24 19.97 -9.56
CA CYS A 99 -14.02 19.02 -8.51
C CYS A 99 -15.33 18.39 -8.06
N GLY A 100 -15.36 17.08 -7.94
CA GLY A 100 -16.51 16.35 -7.46
C GLY A 100 -16.14 14.96 -6.97
N VAL A 101 -17.17 14.18 -6.64
CA VAL A 101 -17.04 12.76 -6.30
C VAL A 101 -17.84 11.96 -7.30
N GLN A 102 -17.18 11.08 -8.05
CA GLN A 102 -17.85 10.09 -8.91
C GLN A 102 -17.42 8.69 -8.49
N GLY A 103 -18.38 7.78 -8.27
CA GLY A 103 -18.07 6.41 -7.84
C GLY A 103 -17.40 6.28 -6.47
N GLY A 104 -17.44 7.33 -5.64
CA GLY A 104 -16.77 7.38 -4.33
C GLY A 104 -15.33 7.90 -4.38
N GLU A 105 -14.82 8.27 -5.56
CA GLU A 105 -13.49 8.83 -5.75
C GLU A 105 -13.57 10.34 -5.93
N ILE A 106 -12.70 11.09 -5.25
CA ILE A 106 -12.56 12.54 -5.45
C ILE A 106 -11.72 12.76 -6.71
N GLY A 107 -12.18 13.63 -7.60
CA GLY A 107 -11.47 13.93 -8.82
C GLY A 107 -12.03 15.15 -9.55
N CYS A 108 -11.33 15.50 -10.63
CA CYS A 108 -11.76 16.52 -11.57
C CYS A 108 -12.54 15.85 -12.71
N TYR A 109 -13.78 16.27 -12.91
CA TYR A 109 -14.69 15.69 -13.89
C TYR A 109 -15.24 16.75 -14.83
N PRO A 110 -15.50 16.41 -16.11
CA PRO A 110 -16.08 17.34 -17.07
C PRO A 110 -17.39 17.96 -16.57
N VAL A 111 -17.54 19.26 -16.78
CA VAL A 111 -18.81 20.00 -16.60
C VAL A 111 -19.68 19.98 -17.84
#